data_AF-A0A935L3Y4-F1
#
_entry.id   AF-A0A935L3Y4-F1
#
_cell.length_a   1.000
_cell.length_b   1.000
_cell.length_c   1.000
_cell.angle_alpha   90.00
_cell.angle_beta   90.00
_cell.angle_gamma   90.00
#
_symmetry.space_group_name_H-M   'P 1'
#
loop_
_entity.id
_entity.type
_entity.pdbx_description
1 polymer ?
#
loop_
_entity_poly.entity_id
_entity_poly.type
_entity_poly.pdbx_seq_one_letter_code
_entity_poly.pdbx_strand_id
1 'polypeptide(L)'
;MHILRLTIQFQLPACHSLKDKRRRLGGLREKFGSKPNIAVTESAWHDIHDRANWTFVIVGENLRIIESLQEQIQTYASQSVDALVTHSSREYLH
;
A
#
# COMPACT_ATOMS: atom_id res chain seq x y z
N MET A 1 -1.47 -17.64 -14.27
CA MET A 1 -1.61 -16.92 -13.00
C MET A 1 -0.28 -16.29 -12.59
N HIS A 2 -0.30 -14.98 -12.34
CA HIS A 2 0.81 -14.19 -11.84
C HIS A 2 0.41 -13.57 -10.50
N ILE A 3 1.36 -13.47 -9.58
CA ILE A 3 1.16 -12.88 -8.27
C ILE A 3 2.27 -11.86 -8.04
N LEU A 4 1.91 -10.63 -7.66
CA LEU A 4 2.84 -9.57 -7.31
C LEU A 4 2.62 -9.14 -5.86
N ARG A 5 3.67 -9.16 -5.06
CA ARG A 5 3.72 -8.49 -3.76
C ARG A 5 4.39 -7.13 -3.90
N LEU A 6 3.66 -6.07 -3.61
CA LEU A 6 4.15 -4.70 -3.51
C LEU A 6 4.17 -4.29 -2.04
N THR A 7 5.32 -3.81 -1.55
CA THR A 7 5.45 -3.28 -0.19
C THR A 7 5.91 -1.83 -0.25
N ILE A 8 5.19 -0.95 0.46
CA ILE A 8 5.44 0.49 0.50
C ILE A 8 5.62 0.91 1.95
N GLN A 9 6.72 1.62 2.23
CA GLN A 9 7.00 2.24 3.51
C GLN A 9 6.69 3.72 3.47
N PHE A 10 6.06 4.21 4.53
CA PHE A 10 5.66 5.60 4.69
C PHE A 10 6.31 6.20 5.93
N GLN A 11 6.73 7.46 5.81
CA GLN A 11 6.93 8.38 6.92
C GLN A 11 5.72 9.32 6.99
N LEU A 12 5.21 9.59 8.19
CA LEU A 12 4.08 10.48 8.43
C LEU A 12 4.53 11.68 9.28
N PRO A 13 5.11 12.72 8.66
CA PRO A 13 5.49 13.94 9.39
C PRO A 13 4.31 14.56 10.12
N ALA A 14 4.58 15.07 11.33
CA ALA A 14 3.55 15.67 12.19
C ALA A 14 2.34 14.76 12.46
N CYS A 15 2.50 13.44 12.36
CA CYS A 15 1.53 12.52 12.93
C CYS A 15 1.80 12.42 14.42
N HIS A 16 0.77 12.57 15.25
CA HIS A 16 0.92 12.60 16.72
C HIS A 16 0.15 11.48 17.43
N SER A 17 -0.54 10.61 16.69
CA SER A 17 -1.29 9.50 17.28
C SER A 17 -1.56 8.39 16.28
N LEU A 18 -1.79 7.17 16.79
CA LEU A 18 -2.20 6.02 15.96
C LEU A 18 -3.56 6.25 15.28
N LYS A 19 -4.45 7.03 15.90
CA LYS A 19 -5.74 7.40 15.29
C LYS A 19 -5.53 8.28 14.06
N ASP A 20 -4.64 9.26 14.14
CA ASP A 20 -4.32 10.14 13.03
C ASP A 20 -3.65 9.36 11.88
N LYS A 21 -2.69 8.49 12.20
CA LYS A 21 -2.09 7.55 11.23
C LYS A 21 -3.15 6.73 10.48
N ARG A 22 -4.07 6.09 11.21
CA ARG A 22 -5.16 5.30 10.60
C ARG A 22 -6.05 6.15 9.69
N ARG A 23 -6.34 7.39 10.08
CA ARG A 23 -7.11 8.33 9.26
C ARG A 23 -6.39 8.68 7.96
N ARG A 24 -5.09 8.99 8.01
CA ARG A 24 -4.29 9.37 6.82
C ARG A 24 -4.10 8.21 5.84
N LEU A 25 -3.90 7.00 6.36
CA LEU A 25 -3.61 5.81 5.53
C LEU A 25 -4.85 4.99 5.17
N GLY A 26 -6.00 5.24 5.82
CA GLY A 26 -7.23 4.45 5.65
C GLY A 26 -7.71 4.36 4.21
N GLY A 27 -7.48 5.42 3.42
CA GLY A 27 -7.82 5.47 2.00
C GLY A 27 -7.16 4.37 1.15
N LEU A 28 -6.00 3.83 1.55
CA LEU A 28 -5.36 2.71 0.87
C LEU A 28 -6.24 1.46 0.93
N ARG A 29 -6.72 1.12 2.13
CA ARG A 29 -7.61 -0.04 2.32
C ARG A 29 -8.97 0.19 1.68
N GLU A 30 -9.54 1.39 1.82
CA GLU A 30 -10.84 1.73 1.24
C GLU A 30 -10.83 1.62 -0.30
N LYS A 31 -9.78 2.15 -0.95
CA LYS A 31 -9.68 2.18 -2.42
C LYS A 31 -9.29 0.84 -3.05
N PHE A 32 -8.40 0.09 -2.42
CA PHE A 32 -7.84 -1.13 -3.01
C PHE A 32 -8.37 -2.41 -2.39
N GLY A 33 -8.85 -2.39 -1.14
CA GLY A 33 -9.42 -3.56 -0.47
C GLY A 33 -10.78 -4.00 -1.00
N SER A 34 -11.45 -3.16 -1.80
CA SER A 34 -12.67 -3.51 -2.52
C SER A 34 -12.42 -4.28 -3.83
N LYS A 35 -11.17 -4.32 -4.32
CA LYS A 35 -10.82 -5.04 -5.55
C LYS A 35 -10.59 -6.52 -5.21
N PRO A 36 -11.33 -7.46 -5.83
CA PRO A 36 -11.31 -8.86 -5.43
C PRO A 36 -9.95 -9.54 -5.70
N ASN A 37 -9.15 -8.97 -6.60
CA ASN A 37 -7.85 -9.49 -6.98
C ASN A 37 -6.69 -8.81 -6.24
N ILE A 38 -6.98 -8.05 -5.17
CA ILE A 38 -5.98 -7.37 -4.34
C ILE A 38 -6.25 -7.66 -2.86
N ALA A 39 -5.29 -8.28 -2.18
CA ALA A 39 -5.22 -8.27 -0.73
C ALA A 39 -4.36 -7.09 -0.28
N VAL A 40 -4.83 -6.31 0.69
CA VAL A 40 -4.12 -5.13 1.20
C VAL A 40 -4.16 -5.10 2.72
N THR A 41 -3.03 -4.80 3.34
CA THR A 41 -2.95 -4.58 4.78
C THR A 41 -1.79 -3.64 5.11
N GLU A 42 -1.90 -2.95 6.24
CA GLU A 42 -0.71 -2.55 6.97
C GLU A 42 -0.05 -3.84 7.51
N SER A 43 1.24 -4.02 7.28
CA SER A 43 1.96 -5.27 7.57
C SER A 43 3.11 -5.11 8.57
N ALA A 44 3.46 -3.89 8.95
CA ALA A 44 4.38 -3.63 10.07
C ALA A 44 4.16 -2.23 10.69
N TRP A 45 4.83 -2.02 11.84
CA TRP A 45 4.84 -0.74 12.57
C TRP A 45 3.49 -0.28 13.09
N HIS A 46 2.60 -1.20 13.44
CA HIS A 46 1.24 -0.90 13.92
C HIS A 46 1.19 0.02 15.15
N ASP A 47 2.19 -0.06 16.03
CA ASP A 47 2.28 0.73 17.26
C ASP A 47 3.16 1.99 17.12
N ILE A 48 3.70 2.24 15.92
CA ILE A 48 4.48 3.44 15.60
C ILE A 48 3.58 4.37 14.78
N HIS A 49 3.36 5.59 15.27
CA HIS A 49 2.39 6.51 14.67
C HIS A 49 2.96 7.32 13.49
N ASP A 50 4.26 7.57 13.44
CA ASP A 50 4.93 8.36 12.40
C ASP A 50 5.49 7.49 11.25
N ARG A 51 5.27 6.18 11.27
CA ARG A 51 5.73 5.24 10.23
C ARG A 51 4.66 4.22 9.89
N ALA A 52 4.64 3.74 8.65
CA ALA A 52 3.77 2.63 8.26
C ALA A 52 4.40 1.77 7.17
N ASN A 53 4.15 0.47 7.20
CA ASN A 53 4.54 -0.45 6.14
C ASN A 53 3.27 -1.11 5.62
N TRP A 54 2.98 -0.93 4.34
CA TRP A 54 1.80 -1.48 3.69
C TRP A 54 2.20 -2.50 2.65
N THR A 55 1.49 -3.63 2.63
CA THR A 55 1.69 -4.68 1.64
C THR A 55 0.40 -4.88 0.85
N PHE A 56 0.58 -5.00 -0.46
CA PHE A 56 -0.43 -5.32 -1.45
C PHE A 56 -0.02 -6.62 -2.14
N VAL A 57 -0.93 -7.58 -2.21
CA VAL A 57 -0.77 -8.79 -3.03
C VAL A 57 -1.79 -8.71 -4.16
N ILE A 58 -1.30 -8.65 -5.39
CA ILE A 58 -2.11 -8.53 -6.60
C ILE A 58 -2.03 -9.86 -7.34
N VAL A 59 -3.19 -10.43 -7.68
CA VAL A 59 -3.29 -11.68 -8.43
C VAL A 59 -3.96 -11.40 -9.78
N GLY A 60 -3.51 -12.06 -10.84
CA GLY A 60 -4.15 -11.95 -12.14
C GLY A 60 -3.58 -12.90 -13.18
N GLU A 61 -4.33 -13.14 -14.25
CA GLU A 61 -3.88 -13.97 -15.38
C GLU A 61 -3.01 -13.22 -16.38
N ASN A 62 -3.02 -11.89 -16.35
CA ASN A 62 -2.31 -11.05 -17.30
C ASN A 62 -1.36 -10.10 -16.57
N LEU A 63 -0.06 -10.21 -16.87
CA LEU A 63 0.98 -9.38 -16.28
C LEU A 63 0.73 -7.87 -16.46
N ARG A 64 0.21 -7.44 -17.62
CA ARG A 64 -0.08 -6.02 -17.89
C ARG A 64 -1.14 -5.46 -16.95
N ILE A 65 -2.13 -6.28 -16.59
CA ILE A 65 -3.18 -5.86 -15.64
C ILE A 65 -2.57 -5.69 -14.25
N ILE A 66 -1.68 -6.61 -13.84
CA ILE A 66 -0.97 -6.53 -12.56
C ILE A 66 -0.10 -5.27 -12.51
N GLU A 67 0.67 -5.01 -13.55
CA GLU A 67 1.55 -3.83 -13.64
C GLU A 67 0.75 -2.53 -13.61
N SER A 68 -0.39 -2.47 -14.32
CA SER A 68 -1.29 -1.31 -14.26
C SER A 68 -1.85 -1.08 -12.86
N LEU A 69 -2.24 -2.14 -12.14
CA LEU A 69 -2.72 -2.04 -10.77
C LEU A 69 -1.61 -1.63 -9.80
N GLN A 70 -0.40 -2.17 -9.97
CA GLN A 70 0.79 -1.75 -9.21
C GLN A 70 1.03 -0.24 -9.36
N GLU A 71 1.02 0.26 -10.59
CA GLU A 71 1.22 1.68 -10.89
C GLU A 71 0.11 2.56 -10.29
N GLN A 72 -1.16 2.12 -10.35
CA GLN A 72 -2.27 2.81 -9.71
C GLN A 72 -2.11 2.89 -8.19
N ILE A 73 -1.63 1.82 -7.54
CA ILE A 73 -1.35 1.81 -6.10
C ILE A 73 -0.23 2.79 -5.76
N GLN A 74 0.89 2.72 -6.48
CA GLN A 74 2.04 3.61 -6.23
C GLN A 74 1.68 5.09 -6.47
N THR A 75 0.92 5.38 -7.52
CA THR A 75 0.45 6.73 -7.81
C THR A 75 -0.43 7.26 -6.69
N TYR A 76 -1.41 6.46 -6.25
CA TYR A 76 -2.29 6.86 -5.15
C TYR A 76 -1.52 7.03 -3.83
N ALA A 77 -0.60 6.11 -3.52
CA ALA A 77 0.26 6.19 -2.34
C ALA A 77 1.11 7.47 -2.30
N SER A 78 1.62 7.93 -3.45
CA SER A 78 2.47 9.12 -3.53
C SER A 78 1.72 10.44 -3.67
N GLN A 79 0.50 10.43 -4.23
CA GLN A 79 -0.23 11.66 -4.58
C GLN A 79 -1.47 11.94 -3.74
N SER A 80 -2.08 10.92 -3.14
CA SER A 80 -3.37 11.06 -2.45
C SER A 80 -3.29 10.81 -0.95
N VAL A 81 -2.24 10.13 -0.48
CA VAL A 81 -2.02 9.86 0.93
C VAL A 81 -1.21 11.00 1.53
N ASP A 82 -1.64 11.52 2.67
CA ASP A 82 -0.88 12.51 3.46
C ASP A 82 0.26 11.82 4.23
N ALA A 83 1.21 11.27 3.48
CA ALA A 83 2.42 10.61 3.98
C ALA A 83 3.49 10.59 2.87
N LEU A 84 4.75 10.48 3.27
CA LEU A 84 5.88 10.39 2.35
C LEU A 84 6.24 8.93 2.10
N VAL A 85 6.26 8.50 0.85
CA VAL A 85 6.82 7.19 0.48
C VAL A 85 8.34 7.24 0.64
N THR A 86 8.87 6.40 1.53
CA THR A 86 10.30 6.33 1.84
C THR A 86 10.99 5.14 1.16
N HIS A 87 10.24 4.06 0.93
CA HIS A 87 10.73 2.88 0.25
C HIS A 87 9.58 2.17 -0.46
N SER A 88 9.88 1.55 -1.61
CA SER A 88 8.94 0.70 -2.34
C SER A 88 9.70 -0.49 -2.92
N SER A 89 9.22 -1.70 -2.64
CA SER A 89 9.76 -2.93 -3.21
C SER A 89 8.66 -3.76 -3.85
N ARG A 90 9.01 -4.49 -4.91
CA ARG A 90 8.11 -5.36 -5.64
C ARG A 90 8.74 -6.72 -5.84
N GLU A 91 7.95 -7.78 -5.71
CA GLU A 91 8.39 -9.16 -5.86
C GLU A 91 7.29 -9.97 -6.56
N TYR A 92 7.64 -10.67 -7.65
CA TYR A 92 6.76 -11.65 -8.27
C TYR A 92 6.86 -12.97 -7.51
N LEU A 93 5.71 -13.53 -7.11
CA LEU A 93 5.65 -14.81 -6.40
C LEU A 93 5.40 -15.93 -7.42
N HIS A 94 6.20 -16.99 -7.35
CA HIS A 94 6.17 -18.16 -8.23
C HIS A 94 5.46 -19.35 -7.56
#